data_AF-A0A1Y4S0K0-F1
#
_entry.id   AF-A0A1Y4S0K0-F1
#
_cell.length_a   1.000
_cell.length_b   1.000
_cell.length_c   1.000
_cell.angle_alpha   90.00
_cell.angle_beta   90.00
_cell.angle_gamma   90.00
#
_symmetry.space_group_name_H-M   'P 1'
#
loop_
_entity.id
_entity.type
_entity.pdbx_description
1 polymer ?
#
loop_
_entity_poly.entity_id
_entity_poly.type
_entity_poly.pdbx_seq_one_letter_code
_entity_poly.pdbx_strand_id
1 'polypeptide(L)'
;MYYYVNQTRYPHVPYPTMTAIPALTRNDTTVRSAGCGLCSASMVVTNLTGVEFPLIDSLELSMSVNANHSPGTDMDLFAPYVAERFDLDLEMTDDPERLRQHLLRGGMAIANVTGDRPEDGYVGLFSHGGHYVAVVAIEEDGEHITVLDPSQLPDKFLEEGRRGKVVENGYCLHTTLSILAEDCKFRPMECYPEGEFRSWMEFDGRTVHNRYYLFGKKVK
;
A
#
# COMPACT_ATOMS: atom_id res chain seq x y z
N MET A 1 -1.66 15.84 13.74
CA MET A 1 -2.59 14.68 13.75
C MET A 1 -2.73 14.24 12.31
N TYR A 2 -2.50 12.96 12.00
CA TYR A 2 -2.57 12.49 10.61
C TYR A 2 -4.01 12.22 10.18
N TYR A 3 -4.33 12.51 8.92
CA TYR A 3 -5.52 12.00 8.26
C TYR A 3 -5.39 10.49 8.09
N TYR A 4 -6.39 9.75 8.56
CA TYR A 4 -6.37 8.28 8.58
C TYR A 4 -7.69 7.71 8.07
N VAL A 5 -7.59 6.75 7.15
CA VAL A 5 -8.74 6.02 6.57
C VAL A 5 -8.49 4.54 6.70
N ASN A 6 -9.45 3.84 7.32
CA ASN A 6 -9.38 2.40 7.52
C ASN A 6 -10.39 1.71 6.60
N GLN A 7 -9.90 0.93 5.64
CA GLN A 7 -10.68 0.22 4.64
C GLN A 7 -11.73 -0.70 5.28
N THR A 8 -11.45 -1.27 6.46
CA THR A 8 -12.34 -2.25 7.12
C THR A 8 -13.68 -1.66 7.53
N ARG A 9 -13.77 -0.32 7.60
CA ARG A 9 -15.00 0.43 7.91
C ARG A 9 -15.95 0.57 6.72
N TYR A 10 -15.56 0.14 5.53
CA TYR A 10 -16.33 0.30 4.29
C TYR A 10 -16.73 -1.05 3.65
N PRO A 11 -17.39 -1.97 4.39
CA PRO A 11 -17.86 -3.25 3.83
C PRO A 11 -19.01 -3.11 2.84
N HIS A 12 -19.60 -1.93 2.73
CA HIS A 12 -20.79 -1.65 1.93
C HIS A 12 -20.50 -0.81 0.69
N VAL A 13 -19.25 -0.36 0.51
CA VAL A 13 -18.84 0.44 -0.65
C VAL A 13 -18.28 -0.52 -1.70
N PRO A 14 -18.99 -0.75 -2.82
CA PRO A 14 -18.52 -1.65 -3.87
C PRO A 14 -17.20 -1.16 -4.46
N TYR A 15 -16.29 -2.10 -4.70
CA TYR A 15 -15.07 -1.83 -5.44
C TYR A 15 -14.73 -3.07 -6.26
N PRO A 16 -15.36 -3.26 -7.43
CA PRO A 16 -15.09 -4.41 -8.29
C PRO A 16 -13.63 -4.44 -8.73
N THR A 17 -13.00 -5.61 -8.64
CA THR A 17 -11.58 -5.80 -8.97
C THR A 17 -11.37 -6.93 -9.96
N MET A 18 -10.16 -7.05 -10.49
CA MET A 18 -9.79 -8.05 -11.50
C MET A 18 -10.66 -7.96 -12.76
N THR A 19 -11.15 -6.76 -13.09
CA THR A 19 -12.13 -6.54 -14.17
C THR A 19 -11.55 -6.70 -15.57
N ALA A 20 -10.21 -6.80 -15.73
CA ALA A 20 -9.57 -7.09 -17.01
C ALA A 20 -9.76 -8.54 -17.48
N ILE A 21 -10.02 -9.47 -16.57
CA ILE A 21 -10.11 -10.91 -16.86
C ILE A 21 -11.54 -11.36 -16.50
N PRO A 22 -12.44 -11.57 -17.48
CA PRO A 22 -13.84 -11.92 -17.20
C PRO A 22 -14.01 -13.13 -16.27
N ALA A 23 -13.11 -14.12 -16.36
CA ALA A 23 -13.15 -15.33 -15.54
C ALA A 23 -12.71 -15.11 -14.08
N LEU A 24 -11.96 -14.03 -13.79
CA LEU A 24 -11.46 -13.70 -12.46
C LEU A 24 -12.14 -12.46 -11.86
N THR A 25 -13.05 -11.82 -12.61
CA THR A 25 -13.71 -10.57 -12.19
C THR A 25 -14.43 -10.76 -10.86
N ARG A 26 -14.10 -9.90 -9.88
CA ARG A 26 -14.66 -9.92 -8.53
C ARG A 26 -15.64 -8.77 -8.32
N ASN A 27 -16.88 -8.94 -8.80
CA ASN A 27 -17.95 -7.95 -8.60
C ASN A 27 -18.44 -7.84 -7.14
N ASP A 28 -18.10 -8.81 -6.31
CA ASP A 28 -18.46 -8.89 -4.89
C ASP A 28 -17.45 -8.18 -3.97
N THR A 29 -16.33 -7.69 -4.52
CA THR A 29 -15.32 -6.98 -3.74
C THR A 29 -15.79 -5.59 -3.33
N THR A 30 -15.33 -5.17 -2.16
CA THR A 30 -15.67 -3.88 -1.54
C THR A 30 -14.38 -3.18 -1.13
N VAL A 31 -14.49 -1.91 -0.75
CA VAL A 31 -13.34 -1.18 -0.17
C VAL A 31 -12.76 -1.96 1.02
N ARG A 32 -13.58 -2.63 1.83
CA ARG A 32 -13.08 -3.48 2.93
C ARG A 32 -12.11 -4.56 2.48
N SER A 33 -12.38 -5.25 1.37
CA SER A 33 -11.54 -6.37 0.91
C SER A 33 -10.40 -5.95 -0.01
N ALA A 34 -10.53 -4.82 -0.70
CA ALA A 34 -9.65 -4.45 -1.83
C ALA A 34 -9.14 -2.99 -1.80
N GLY A 35 -9.53 -2.19 -0.81
CA GLY A 35 -9.31 -0.74 -0.79
C GLY A 35 -7.99 -0.25 -0.20
N CYS A 36 -7.03 -1.13 0.11
CA CYS A 36 -5.77 -0.74 0.76
C CYS A 36 -4.99 0.32 -0.02
N GLY A 37 -4.92 0.20 -1.35
CA GLY A 37 -4.29 1.18 -2.23
C GLY A 37 -5.01 2.53 -2.21
N LEU A 38 -6.35 2.51 -2.28
CA LEU A 38 -7.20 3.71 -2.26
C LEU A 38 -7.03 4.51 -0.96
N CYS A 39 -7.09 3.81 0.17
CA CYS A 39 -6.91 4.40 1.50
C CYS A 39 -5.47 4.92 1.69
N SER A 40 -4.46 4.15 1.26
CA SER A 40 -3.05 4.57 1.38
C SER A 40 -2.77 5.83 0.57
N ALA A 41 -3.28 5.94 -0.66
CA ALA A 41 -3.14 7.15 -1.46
C ALA A 41 -3.86 8.35 -0.83
N SER A 42 -5.07 8.15 -0.32
CA SER A 42 -5.84 9.18 0.40
C SER A 42 -5.06 9.71 1.62
N MET A 43 -4.43 8.80 2.38
CA MET A 43 -3.59 9.13 3.53
C MET A 43 -2.32 9.88 3.13
N VAL A 44 -1.56 9.40 2.13
CA VAL A 44 -0.33 10.05 1.68
C VAL A 44 -0.62 11.46 1.16
N VAL A 45 -1.57 11.61 0.23
CA VAL A 45 -1.86 12.91 -0.39
C VAL A 45 -2.34 13.91 0.65
N THR A 46 -3.31 13.53 1.49
CA THR A 46 -3.90 14.46 2.46
C THR A 46 -2.88 14.91 3.50
N ASN A 47 -2.05 13.98 4.01
CA ASN A 47 -1.04 14.32 5.00
C ASN A 47 0.15 15.09 4.40
N LEU A 48 0.54 14.80 3.16
CA LEU A 48 1.62 15.50 2.48
C LEU A 48 1.20 16.94 2.13
N THR A 49 0.03 17.11 1.52
CA THR A 49 -0.37 18.39 0.92
C THR A 49 -1.23 19.27 1.82
N GLY A 50 -1.97 18.69 2.76
CA GLY A 50 -3.04 19.38 3.49
C GLY A 50 -4.33 19.57 2.67
N VAL A 51 -4.36 19.11 1.41
CA VAL A 51 -5.56 19.08 0.56
C VAL A 51 -6.26 17.75 0.77
N GLU A 52 -7.55 17.77 1.05
CA GLU A 52 -8.31 16.52 1.22
C GLU A 52 -8.34 15.73 -0.10
N PHE A 53 -7.96 14.46 -0.01
CA PHE A 53 -8.24 13.45 -1.03
C PHE A 53 -9.16 12.39 -0.44
N PRO A 54 -10.50 12.59 -0.51
CA PRO A 54 -11.46 11.67 0.07
C PRO A 54 -11.39 10.28 -0.55
N LEU A 55 -11.76 9.25 0.22
CA LEU A 55 -11.81 7.87 -0.26
C LEU A 55 -12.69 7.70 -1.51
N ILE A 56 -13.81 8.44 -1.62
CA ILE A 56 -14.71 8.35 -2.78
C ILE A 56 -14.03 8.86 -4.05
N ASP A 57 -13.30 9.98 -3.98
CA ASP A 57 -12.52 10.51 -5.09
C ASP A 57 -11.39 9.55 -5.50
N SER A 58 -10.77 8.88 -4.53
CA SER A 58 -9.74 7.87 -4.78
C SER A 58 -10.32 6.64 -5.49
N LEU A 59 -11.49 6.18 -5.05
CA LEU A 59 -12.26 5.10 -5.67
C LEU A 59 -12.64 5.43 -7.11
N GLU A 60 -13.26 6.59 -7.33
CA GLU A 60 -13.68 7.04 -8.66
C GLU A 60 -12.50 7.19 -9.60
N LEU A 61 -11.38 7.76 -9.11
CA LEU A 61 -10.16 7.87 -9.91
C LEU A 61 -9.66 6.48 -10.32
N SER A 62 -9.56 5.54 -9.38
CA SER A 62 -9.08 4.17 -9.66
C SER A 62 -9.91 3.51 -10.76
N MET A 63 -11.24 3.59 -10.67
CA MET A 63 -12.14 3.04 -11.69
C MET A 63 -12.00 3.77 -13.04
N SER A 64 -11.85 5.10 -13.04
CA SER A 64 -11.73 5.89 -14.27
C SER A 64 -10.45 5.62 -15.06
N VAL A 65 -9.37 5.28 -14.35
CA VAL A 65 -8.06 4.96 -14.95
C VAL A 65 -7.84 3.46 -15.08
N ASN A 66 -8.86 2.64 -14.80
CA ASN A 66 -8.82 1.18 -14.84
C ASN A 66 -7.79 0.54 -13.89
N ALA A 67 -7.39 1.22 -12.81
CA ALA A 67 -6.48 0.65 -11.83
C ALA A 67 -7.10 -0.51 -11.03
N ASN A 68 -8.42 -0.66 -11.07
CA ASN A 68 -9.14 -1.80 -10.49
C ASN A 68 -9.17 -3.05 -11.40
N HIS A 69 -8.48 -3.01 -12.55
CA HIS A 69 -8.33 -4.17 -13.42
C HIS A 69 -7.46 -5.28 -12.81
N SER A 70 -6.69 -4.95 -11.76
CA SER A 70 -5.86 -5.84 -10.98
C SER A 70 -6.56 -6.31 -9.69
N PRO A 71 -5.98 -7.26 -8.94
CA PRO A 71 -6.34 -7.53 -7.55
C PRO A 71 -6.15 -6.25 -6.71
N GLY A 72 -7.24 -5.70 -6.20
CA GLY A 72 -7.19 -4.44 -5.46
C GLY A 72 -7.00 -3.23 -6.38
N THR A 73 -5.85 -2.58 -6.28
CA THR A 73 -5.51 -1.36 -7.03
C THR A 73 -4.12 -1.52 -7.64
N ASP A 74 -4.01 -1.35 -8.95
CA ASP A 74 -2.74 -1.29 -9.66
C ASP A 74 -2.07 0.05 -9.39
N MET A 75 -1.10 0.05 -8.46
CA MET A 75 -0.46 1.28 -8.02
C MET A 75 0.53 1.83 -9.07
N ASP A 76 1.09 0.99 -9.95
CA ASP A 76 1.93 1.45 -11.06
C ASP A 76 1.12 2.31 -12.05
N LEU A 77 -0.17 2.00 -12.21
CA LEU A 77 -1.08 2.78 -13.03
C LEU A 77 -1.70 3.94 -12.25
N PHE A 78 -2.08 3.72 -10.99
CA PHE A 78 -2.83 4.69 -10.19
C PHE A 78 -1.97 5.85 -9.68
N ALA A 79 -0.75 5.57 -9.19
CA ALA A 79 0.11 6.59 -8.56
C ALA A 79 0.45 7.76 -9.50
N PRO A 80 0.77 7.56 -10.80
CA PRO A 80 0.99 8.67 -11.74
C PRO A 80 -0.18 9.64 -11.85
N TYR A 81 -1.42 9.14 -11.94
CA TYR A 81 -2.62 10.01 -12.01
C TYR A 81 -2.88 10.73 -10.70
N VAL A 82 -2.58 10.10 -9.56
CA VAL A 82 -2.63 10.78 -8.25
C VAL A 82 -1.60 11.91 -8.20
N ALA A 83 -0.36 11.65 -8.62
CA ALA A 83 0.70 12.66 -8.62
C ALA A 83 0.36 13.85 -9.54
N GLU A 84 -0.16 13.58 -10.74
CA GLU A 84 -0.61 14.62 -11.66
C GLU A 84 -1.75 15.46 -11.07
N ARG A 85 -2.78 14.81 -10.51
CA ARG A 85 -3.97 15.48 -9.94
C ARG A 85 -3.62 16.47 -8.84
N PHE A 86 -2.58 16.18 -8.05
CA PHE A 86 -2.18 16.97 -6.88
C PHE A 86 -0.87 17.75 -7.08
N ASP A 87 -0.35 17.81 -8.30
CA ASP A 87 0.91 18.49 -8.65
C ASP A 87 2.11 18.04 -7.80
N LEU A 88 2.25 16.72 -7.64
CA LEU A 88 3.32 16.08 -6.85
C LEU A 88 4.41 15.51 -7.76
N ASP A 89 5.62 15.39 -7.20
CA ASP A 89 6.67 14.54 -7.76
C ASP A 89 6.41 13.08 -7.36
N LEU A 90 6.66 12.16 -8.28
CA LEU A 90 6.54 10.71 -8.08
C LEU A 90 7.83 10.00 -8.49
N GLU A 91 8.37 9.19 -7.58
CA GLU A 91 9.40 8.19 -7.87
C GLU A 91 8.84 6.80 -7.52
N MET A 92 8.98 5.84 -8.44
CA MET A 92 8.61 4.44 -8.19
C MET A 92 9.89 3.62 -8.12
N THR A 93 10.05 2.84 -7.05
CA THR A 93 11.30 2.13 -6.76
C THR A 93 11.08 0.90 -5.90
N ASP A 94 12.05 -0.01 -5.90
CA ASP A 94 12.17 -1.14 -4.98
C ASP A 94 13.32 -0.95 -3.96
N ASP A 95 14.04 0.17 -4.03
CA ASP A 95 15.20 0.46 -3.17
C ASP A 95 14.76 1.12 -1.85
N PRO A 96 14.93 0.44 -0.69
CA PRO A 96 14.58 1.03 0.61
C PRO A 96 15.45 2.25 0.97
N GLU A 97 16.64 2.40 0.39
CA GLU A 97 17.48 3.58 0.63
C GLU A 97 16.93 4.82 -0.11
N ARG A 98 16.33 4.63 -1.29
CA ARG A 98 15.57 5.70 -1.97
C ARG A 98 14.38 6.14 -1.13
N LEU A 99 13.64 5.18 -0.55
CA LEU A 99 12.57 5.48 0.41
C LEU A 99 13.10 6.28 1.60
N ARG A 100 14.21 5.86 2.22
CA ARG A 100 14.85 6.56 3.35
C ARG A 100 15.13 8.02 3.02
N GLN A 101 15.85 8.26 1.94
CA GLN A 101 16.24 9.60 1.50
C GLN A 101 15.04 10.47 1.13
N HIS A 102 13.98 9.87 0.61
CA HIS A 102 12.75 10.57 0.28
C HIS A 102 11.99 11.03 1.52
N LEU A 103 11.83 10.14 2.52
CA LEU A 103 11.17 10.48 3.78
C LEU A 103 11.94 11.56 4.55
N LEU A 104 13.28 11.49 4.59
CA LEU A 104 14.13 12.49 5.27
C LEU A 104 14.02 13.89 4.65
N ARG A 105 13.63 13.98 3.37
CA ARG A 105 13.36 15.26 2.69
C ARG A 105 11.92 15.77 2.90
N GLY A 106 11.14 15.11 3.77
CA GLY A 106 9.74 15.44 4.03
C GLY A 106 8.76 14.89 3.00
N GLY A 107 9.20 13.95 2.16
CA GLY A 107 8.31 13.17 1.30
C GLY A 107 7.53 12.11 2.08
N MET A 108 6.53 11.51 1.44
CA MET A 108 5.75 10.40 1.98
C MET A 108 5.65 9.29 0.93
N ALA A 109 5.29 8.08 1.34
CA ALA A 109 5.26 6.95 0.42
C ALA A 109 4.08 6.01 0.63
N ILE A 110 3.70 5.30 -0.42
CA ILE A 110 2.91 4.08 -0.33
C ILE A 110 3.87 2.90 -0.47
N ALA A 111 3.84 1.96 0.46
CA ALA A 111 4.65 0.75 0.44
C ALA A 111 3.78 -0.48 0.13
N ASN A 112 4.27 -1.35 -0.75
CA ASN A 112 3.64 -2.60 -1.17
C ASN A 112 4.25 -3.77 -0.40
N VAL A 113 3.57 -4.19 0.67
CA VAL A 113 4.00 -5.33 1.48
C VAL A 113 3.55 -6.63 0.83
N THR A 114 4.37 -7.66 0.96
CA THR A 114 4.18 -8.93 0.26
C THR A 114 3.28 -9.89 1.04
N GLY A 115 3.26 -9.75 2.36
CA GLY A 115 2.60 -10.67 3.28
C GLY A 115 3.46 -11.89 3.61
N ASP A 116 2.80 -13.00 3.91
CA ASP A 116 3.46 -14.22 4.35
C ASP A 116 4.28 -14.85 3.22
N ARG A 117 5.49 -15.30 3.59
CA ARG A 117 6.44 -16.00 2.71
C ARG A 117 6.86 -17.32 3.36
N PRO A 118 6.06 -18.39 3.20
CA PRO A 118 6.40 -19.71 3.74
C PRO A 118 7.73 -20.25 3.21
N GLU A 119 8.16 -19.83 2.02
CA GLU A 119 9.43 -20.22 1.41
C GLU A 119 10.68 -19.77 2.18
N ASP A 120 10.59 -18.66 2.94
CA ASP A 120 11.68 -18.17 3.80
C ASP A 120 11.26 -18.03 5.29
N GLY A 121 10.07 -18.52 5.64
CA GLY A 121 9.55 -18.56 7.01
C GLY A 121 9.10 -17.20 7.55
N TYR A 122 8.95 -16.18 6.71
CA TYR A 122 8.55 -14.85 7.13
C TYR A 122 7.03 -14.72 7.28
N VAL A 123 6.60 -14.23 8.45
CA VAL A 123 5.21 -13.83 8.72
C VAL A 123 5.08 -12.34 8.39
N GLY A 124 4.17 -12.02 7.47
CA GLY A 124 3.93 -10.66 7.00
C GLY A 124 3.49 -9.75 8.14
N LEU A 125 4.10 -8.57 8.26
CA LEU A 125 3.84 -7.66 9.37
C LEU A 125 2.48 -6.98 9.23
N PHE A 126 2.21 -6.39 8.07
CA PHE A 126 0.98 -5.63 7.86
C PHE A 126 -0.14 -6.45 7.20
N SER A 127 0.11 -7.66 6.71
CA SER A 127 -0.92 -8.53 6.12
C SER A 127 -0.38 -9.94 5.93
N HIS A 128 -1.27 -10.92 5.72
CA HIS A 128 -0.90 -12.26 5.30
C HIS A 128 -0.66 -12.37 3.79
N GLY A 129 -1.20 -11.43 3.01
CA GLY A 129 -0.99 -11.33 1.56
C GLY A 129 -0.61 -9.92 1.14
N GLY A 130 -0.57 -9.69 -0.19
CA GLY A 130 -0.26 -8.37 -0.76
C GLY A 130 -1.11 -7.25 -0.16
N HIS A 131 -0.48 -6.16 0.26
CA HIS A 131 -1.17 -5.05 0.92
C HIS A 131 -0.43 -3.73 0.75
N TYR A 132 -1.16 -2.63 0.72
CA TYR A 132 -0.58 -1.29 0.68
C TYR A 132 -0.72 -0.59 2.03
N VAL A 133 0.36 0.04 2.48
CA VAL A 133 0.39 0.89 3.67
C VAL A 133 0.98 2.27 3.34
N ALA A 134 0.59 3.31 4.08
CA ALA A 134 1.17 4.64 3.92
C ALA A 134 2.31 4.87 4.92
N VAL A 135 3.47 5.31 4.44
CA VAL A 135 4.61 5.73 5.27
C VAL A 135 4.63 7.26 5.28
N VAL A 136 4.35 7.85 6.44
CA VAL A 136 4.03 9.29 6.55
C VAL A 136 5.08 10.11 7.29
N ALA A 137 6.02 9.45 7.98
CA ALA A 137 7.14 10.13 8.62
C ALA A 137 8.32 9.20 8.85
N ILE A 138 9.49 9.80 9.01
CA ILE A 138 10.72 9.19 9.50
C ILE A 138 11.31 10.09 10.58
N GLU A 139 11.86 9.49 11.62
CA GLU A 139 12.61 10.21 12.66
C GLU A 139 13.98 10.67 12.13
N GLU A 140 14.62 11.61 12.83
CA GLU A 140 15.92 12.16 12.43
C GLU A 140 17.06 11.12 12.39
N ASP A 141 16.90 9.99 13.10
CA ASP A 141 17.84 8.87 13.01
C ASP A 141 17.79 8.13 11.67
N GLY A 142 16.80 8.46 10.84
CA GLY A 142 16.61 7.91 9.52
C GLY A 142 16.15 6.46 9.50
N GLU A 143 15.81 5.83 10.63
CA GLU A 143 15.44 4.41 10.73
C GLU A 143 14.03 4.21 11.27
N HIS A 144 13.59 4.97 12.27
CA HIS A 144 12.25 4.82 12.83
C HIS A 144 11.23 5.56 11.97
N ILE A 145 10.16 4.86 11.59
CA ILE A 145 9.12 5.37 10.69
C ILE A 145 7.74 5.33 11.34
N THR A 146 6.86 6.21 10.88
CA THR A 146 5.42 6.13 11.16
C THR A 146 4.68 5.62 9.95
N VAL A 147 3.93 4.52 10.14
CA VAL A 147 3.11 3.87 9.13
C VAL A 147 1.63 4.00 9.50
N LEU A 148 0.78 4.23 8.51
CA LEU A 148 -0.66 4.17 8.60
C LEU A 148 -1.16 2.96 7.79
N ASP A 149 -1.66 1.95 8.50
CA ASP A 149 -2.18 0.72 7.90
C ASP A 149 -3.69 0.84 7.69
N PRO A 150 -4.20 0.80 6.44
CA PRO A 150 -5.62 0.92 6.17
C PRO A 150 -6.42 -0.30 6.62
N SER A 151 -5.77 -1.39 7.05
CA SER A 151 -6.40 -2.62 7.55
C SER A 151 -6.14 -2.89 9.02
N GLN A 152 -5.72 -1.88 9.79
CA GLN A 152 -5.48 -2.05 11.22
C GLN A 152 -6.77 -2.52 11.92
N LEU A 153 -6.64 -3.58 12.70
CA LEU A 153 -7.67 -4.13 13.57
C LEU A 153 -7.09 -4.27 14.99
N PRO A 154 -7.93 -4.29 16.03
CA PRO A 154 -7.49 -4.68 17.36
C PRO A 154 -6.73 -6.00 17.31
N ASP A 155 -5.67 -6.10 18.11
CA ASP A 155 -4.86 -7.31 18.31
C ASP A 155 -4.05 -7.80 17.10
N LYS A 156 -4.11 -7.12 15.94
CA LYS A 156 -3.40 -7.51 14.71
C LYS A 156 -1.91 -7.76 14.93
N PHE A 157 -1.26 -6.93 15.75
CA PHE A 157 0.18 -7.01 16.02
C PHE A 157 0.50 -7.86 17.27
N LEU A 158 -0.49 -8.48 17.92
CA LEU A 158 -0.27 -9.44 18.99
C LEU A 158 0.03 -10.85 18.47
N GLU A 159 -0.22 -11.10 17.18
CA GLU A 159 0.05 -12.36 16.50
C GLU A 159 1.53 -12.77 16.61
N GLU A 160 1.78 -14.08 16.73
CA GLU A 160 3.12 -14.63 16.65
C GLU A 160 3.76 -14.26 15.29
N GLY A 161 5.04 -13.88 15.31
CA GLY A 161 5.72 -13.35 14.11
C GLY A 161 5.53 -11.85 13.88
N ARG A 162 4.47 -11.21 14.38
CA ARG A 162 4.28 -9.73 14.36
C ARG A 162 4.65 -9.06 15.68
N ARG A 163 4.44 -9.76 16.80
CA ARG A 163 4.63 -9.22 18.15
C ARG A 163 6.00 -8.58 18.35
N GLY A 164 5.99 -7.35 18.87
CA GLY A 164 7.20 -6.59 19.19
C GLY A 164 7.84 -5.86 18.00
N LYS A 165 7.32 -6.01 16.77
CA LYS A 165 7.82 -5.29 15.59
C LYS A 165 7.19 -3.91 15.39
N VAL A 166 6.07 -3.63 16.06
CA VAL A 166 5.30 -2.39 15.95
C VAL A 166 4.93 -1.90 17.34
N VAL A 167 5.07 -0.59 17.57
CA VAL A 167 4.49 0.11 18.71
C VAL A 167 3.26 0.88 18.23
N GLU A 168 2.10 0.55 18.78
CA GLU A 168 0.82 1.18 18.40
C GLU A 168 0.56 2.44 19.24
N ASN A 169 0.28 3.56 18.57
CA ASN A 169 -0.20 4.80 19.19
C ASN A 169 -1.49 5.25 18.47
N GLY A 170 -2.61 4.65 18.85
CA GLY A 170 -3.85 4.78 18.10
C GLY A 170 -3.70 4.18 16.70
N TYR A 171 -3.92 4.99 15.66
CA TYR A 171 -3.72 4.57 14.27
C TYR A 171 -2.29 4.79 13.73
N CYS A 172 -1.42 5.44 14.52
CA CYS A 172 -0.02 5.61 14.17
C CYS A 172 0.75 4.37 14.59
N LEU A 173 1.37 3.70 13.61
CA LEU A 173 2.18 2.50 13.85
C LEU A 173 3.65 2.88 13.72
N HIS A 174 4.39 2.71 14.81
CA HIS A 174 5.83 2.97 14.81
C HIS A 174 6.60 1.67 14.62
N THR A 175 7.46 1.64 13.60
CA THR A 175 8.33 0.50 13.29
C THR A 175 9.63 1.03 12.67
N THR A 176 10.50 0.15 12.18
CA THR A 176 11.75 0.55 11.53
C THR A 176 11.69 0.34 10.02
N LEU A 177 12.51 1.11 9.29
CA LEU A 177 12.64 0.97 7.85
C LEU A 177 13.15 -0.42 7.47
N SER A 178 14.07 -0.99 8.25
CA SER A 178 14.54 -2.37 8.07
C SER A 178 13.42 -3.41 8.15
N ILE A 179 12.49 -3.26 9.10
CA ILE A 179 11.34 -4.15 9.24
C ILE A 179 10.39 -4.00 8.05
N LEU A 180 10.08 -2.76 7.65
CA LEU A 180 9.24 -2.51 6.47
C LEU A 180 9.88 -3.06 5.19
N ALA A 181 11.18 -2.88 5.01
CA ALA A 181 11.91 -3.38 3.85
C ALA A 181 11.85 -4.90 3.73
N GLU A 182 11.95 -5.61 4.86
CA GLU A 182 11.76 -7.07 4.88
C GLU A 182 10.30 -7.47 4.58
N ASP A 183 9.30 -6.67 4.99
CA ASP A 183 7.89 -6.92 4.67
C ASP A 183 7.58 -6.67 3.17
N CYS A 184 8.28 -5.72 2.56
CA CYS A 184 8.20 -5.36 1.14
C CYS A 184 9.12 -6.18 0.23
N LYS A 185 9.91 -7.12 0.77
CA LYS A 185 10.90 -7.90 0.02
C LYS A 185 10.32 -8.53 -1.25
N PHE A 186 11.08 -8.51 -2.34
CA PHE A 186 10.66 -9.13 -3.60
C PHE A 186 10.30 -10.61 -3.39
N ARG A 187 9.17 -11.02 -3.96
CA ARG A 187 8.74 -12.41 -3.99
C ARG A 187 8.47 -12.81 -5.43
N PRO A 188 9.17 -13.82 -5.96
CA PRO A 188 9.00 -14.26 -7.33
C PRO A 188 7.65 -14.97 -7.48
N MET A 189 7.11 -14.96 -8.71
CA MET A 189 5.76 -15.46 -9.01
C MET A 189 5.57 -16.92 -8.58
N GLU A 190 6.61 -17.74 -8.71
CA GLU A 190 6.57 -19.18 -8.40
C GLU A 190 6.40 -19.46 -6.91
N CYS A 191 6.67 -18.48 -6.04
CA CYS A 191 6.46 -18.59 -4.61
C CYS A 191 5.01 -18.30 -4.20
N TYR A 192 4.18 -17.73 -5.08
CA TYR A 192 2.76 -17.54 -4.80
C TYR A 192 1.98 -18.85 -5.04
N PRO A 193 1.02 -19.19 -4.16
CA PRO A 193 0.18 -20.36 -4.36
C PRO A 193 -0.66 -20.22 -5.63
N GLU A 194 -1.00 -21.37 -6.23
CA GLU A 194 -2.02 -21.42 -7.31
C GLU A 194 -3.32 -20.75 -6.84
N GLY A 195 -3.92 -19.93 -7.69
CA GLY A 195 -5.14 -19.21 -7.37
C GLY A 195 -5.31 -17.92 -8.18
N GLU A 196 -6.33 -17.15 -7.85
CA GLU A 196 -6.73 -15.94 -8.58
C GLU A 196 -5.56 -14.94 -8.75
N PHE A 197 -4.78 -14.71 -7.69
CA PHE A 197 -3.65 -13.78 -7.73
C PHE A 197 -2.55 -14.24 -8.70
N ARG A 198 -2.16 -15.52 -8.65
CA ARG A 198 -1.14 -16.08 -9.55
C ARG A 198 -1.63 -16.11 -11.00
N SER A 199 -2.88 -16.52 -11.25
CA SER A 199 -3.49 -16.44 -12.58
C SER A 199 -3.50 -15.03 -13.14
N TRP A 200 -3.72 -14.02 -12.30
CA TRP A 200 -3.62 -12.62 -12.72
C TRP A 200 -2.17 -12.21 -13.04
N MET A 201 -1.18 -12.59 -12.23
CA MET A 201 0.23 -12.31 -12.51
C MET A 201 0.67 -12.92 -13.86
N GLU A 202 0.23 -14.14 -14.16
CA GLU A 202 0.50 -14.81 -15.44
C GLU A 202 -0.15 -14.09 -16.64
N PHE A 203 -1.38 -13.59 -16.46
CA PHE A 203 -2.07 -12.80 -17.48
C PHE A 203 -1.43 -11.44 -17.73
N ASP A 204 -1.09 -10.72 -16.65
CA ASP A 204 -0.53 -9.37 -16.70
C ASP A 204 0.93 -9.39 -17.19
N GLY A 205 1.64 -10.50 -17.00
CA GLY A 205 2.99 -10.71 -17.51
C GLY A 205 4.07 -9.88 -16.82
N ARG A 206 3.74 -9.15 -15.74
CA ARG A 206 4.71 -8.42 -14.93
C ARG A 206 5.53 -9.40 -14.07
N THR A 207 6.84 -9.34 -14.25
CA THR A 207 7.81 -10.15 -13.50
C THR A 207 8.42 -9.40 -12.32
N VAL A 208 8.20 -8.08 -12.22
CA VAL A 208 8.68 -7.20 -11.16
C VAL A 208 7.59 -6.16 -10.87
N HIS A 209 7.42 -5.82 -9.60
CA HIS A 209 6.51 -4.75 -9.16
C HIS A 209 7.28 -3.75 -8.31
N ASN A 210 6.98 -2.46 -8.47
CA ASN A 210 7.51 -1.43 -7.58
C ASN A 210 7.03 -1.68 -6.15
N ARG A 211 7.92 -1.45 -5.19
CA ARG A 211 7.64 -1.65 -3.76
C ARG A 211 7.29 -0.35 -3.05
N TYR A 212 7.78 0.76 -3.55
CA TYR A 212 7.60 2.07 -2.96
C TYR A 212 7.18 3.07 -4.04
N TYR A 213 6.13 3.83 -3.73
CA TYR A 213 5.62 4.93 -4.54
C TYR A 213 5.83 6.20 -3.73
N LEU A 214 6.87 6.93 -4.08
CA LEU A 214 7.43 8.04 -3.32
C LEU A 214 6.82 9.36 -3.82
N PHE A 215 6.00 10.01 -3.00
CA PHE A 215 5.34 11.26 -3.31
C PHE A 215 6.04 12.44 -2.63
N GLY A 216 6.45 13.43 -3.41
CA GLY A 216 7.10 14.65 -2.93
C GLY A 216 6.35 15.90 -3.38
N LYS A 217 6.45 16.99 -2.62
CA LYS A 217 6.02 18.30 -3.12
C LYS A 217 7.03 18.80 -4.14
N LYS A 218 6.56 19.31 -5.27
CA LYS A 218 7.41 20.02 -6.22
C LYS A 218 8.07 21.21 -5.53
N VAL A 219 9.39 21.27 -5.60
CA VAL A 219 10.14 22.43 -5.14
C VAL A 219 9.90 23.55 -6.16
N LYS A 220 9.23 24.62 -5.72
CA LYS A 220 9.07 25.85 -6.51
C LYS A 220 10.34 26.69 -6.49
#